data_AF-A0A654DE93-F1
#
_entry.id   AF-A0A654DE93-F1
#
_cell.length_a   1.000
_cell.length_b   1.000
_cell.length_c   1.000
_cell.angle_alpha   90.00
_cell.angle_beta   90.00
_cell.angle_gamma   90.00
#
_symmetry.space_group_name_H-M   'P 1'
#
loop_
_entity.id
_entity.type
_entity.pdbx_description
1 polymer ?
#
loop_
_entity_poly.entity_id
_entity_poly.type
_entity_poly.pdbx_seq_one_letter_code
_entity_poly.pdbx_strand_id
1 'polypeptide(L)'
;MQTYPHASRIAECTSCAPAIGEGMTMLLELALAFTGVGVPLQSTVREPIEPMPKLSACTPVGAKAVYHLSDLPPVAVERLKAFFKEGFADAGTAFNATDVIRDPSVPQRRFLRAYQHGNKWIVWYEHGGRGYHLHALGMIKWPDQTGPKISPFGWFGGGNSTALCAASKAFFDGVETSQEM
;
A
#
# COMPACT_ATOMS: atom_id res chain seq x y z
N MET A 1 -2.71 34.93 -30.08
CA MET A 1 -1.73 35.88 -29.52
C MET A 1 -2.45 36.72 -28.49
N GLN A 2 -2.24 36.46 -27.20
CA GLN A 2 -2.81 37.25 -26.13
C GLN A 2 -1.74 37.36 -25.05
N THR A 3 -1.15 38.54 -24.98
CA THR A 3 -0.13 38.96 -24.02
C THR A 3 -0.79 39.42 -22.74
N TYR A 4 -0.34 38.91 -21.60
CA TYR A 4 -0.56 39.51 -20.28
C TYR A 4 0.80 39.67 -19.58
N PRO A 5 1.13 40.87 -19.06
CA PRO A 5 2.44 41.17 -18.50
C PRO A 5 2.45 41.23 -16.95
N HIS A 6 3.67 41.14 -16.39
CA HIS A 6 4.17 41.71 -15.11
C HIS A 6 3.39 41.41 -13.79
N ALA A 7 3.95 41.34 -12.60
CA ALA A 7 5.31 41.30 -12.04
C ALA A 7 5.14 41.06 -10.51
N SER A 8 6.21 40.56 -9.88
CA SER A 8 6.61 40.81 -8.48
C SER A 8 5.63 40.58 -7.32
N ARG A 9 6.03 39.71 -6.38
CA ARG A 9 6.69 40.17 -5.15
C ARG A 9 7.28 39.00 -4.35
N ILE A 10 8.52 39.22 -3.95
CA ILE A 10 9.34 38.47 -3.00
C ILE A 10 8.81 38.78 -1.59
N ALA A 11 8.74 37.77 -0.72
CA ALA A 11 8.68 37.99 0.73
C ALA A 11 9.43 36.84 1.43
N GLU A 12 10.72 37.07 1.62
CA GLU A 12 11.58 36.34 2.56
C GLU A 12 11.13 36.71 3.98
N CYS A 13 10.71 35.72 4.78
CA CYS A 13 10.64 35.89 6.23
C CYS A 13 11.99 35.53 6.84
N THR A 14 12.86 36.54 6.89
CA THR A 14 14.11 36.53 7.65
C THR A 14 13.82 36.86 9.12
N SER A 15 14.35 36.00 10.00
CA SER A 15 14.60 36.22 11.42
C SER A 15 13.41 36.30 12.38
N CYS A 16 13.37 35.36 13.32
CA CYS A 16 13.01 35.58 14.71
C CYS A 16 13.87 34.64 15.56
N ALA A 17 15.07 35.10 15.93
CA ALA A 17 15.87 34.50 16.99
C ALA A 17 15.62 35.26 18.29
N PRO A 18 15.34 34.60 19.43
CA PRO A 18 15.44 35.23 20.73
C PRO A 18 16.83 35.06 21.33
N ALA A 19 17.13 36.03 22.19
CA ALA A 19 18.41 36.39 22.74
C ALA A 19 19.01 35.40 23.75
N ILE A 20 20.34 35.37 23.73
CA ILE A 20 21.28 34.82 24.71
C ILE A 20 21.17 35.58 26.04
N GLY A 21 20.91 34.85 27.11
CA GLY A 21 21.06 35.29 28.50
C GLY A 21 22.16 34.48 29.18
N GLU A 22 23.26 35.13 29.50
CA GLU A 22 24.39 34.57 30.25
C GLU A 22 24.02 34.38 31.72
N GLY A 23 24.29 33.17 32.24
CA GLY A 23 24.12 32.81 33.65
C GLY A 23 25.14 31.74 34.01
N MET A 24 26.31 32.20 34.43
CA MET A 24 27.48 31.41 34.82
C MET A 24 27.27 30.74 36.20
N THR A 25 27.87 29.55 36.36
CA THR A 25 28.52 29.01 37.58
C THR A 25 27.90 27.76 38.25
N MET A 26 28.64 26.66 38.08
CA MET A 26 28.92 25.50 38.97
C MET A 26 27.80 24.69 39.63
N LEU A 27 27.82 23.37 39.34
CA LEU A 27 27.78 22.22 40.28
C LEU A 27 27.89 20.94 39.41
N LEU A 28 29.09 20.36 39.25
CA LEU A 28 29.65 19.25 40.03
C LEU A 28 28.77 17.98 40.09
N GLU A 29 29.20 16.97 39.33
CA GLU A 29 29.06 15.51 39.53
C GLU A 29 27.68 14.91 39.88
N LEU A 30 27.06 14.24 38.89
CA LEU A 30 26.63 12.85 39.07
C LEU A 30 26.42 12.17 37.70
N ALA A 31 27.46 11.52 37.17
CA ALA A 31 27.33 10.58 36.07
C ALA A 31 26.66 9.29 36.59
N LEU A 32 25.33 9.26 36.60
CA LEU A 32 24.58 8.01 36.73
C LEU A 32 24.77 7.20 35.45
N ALA A 33 25.60 6.17 35.55
CA ALA A 33 25.70 5.11 34.58
C ALA A 33 24.32 4.48 34.35
N PHE A 34 23.64 4.88 33.28
CA PHE A 34 22.54 4.09 32.74
C PHE A 34 23.16 2.82 32.15
N THR A 35 23.20 1.76 32.95
CA THR A 35 23.37 0.40 32.45
C THR A 35 22.22 0.17 31.48
N GLY A 36 22.53 0.25 30.19
CA GLY A 36 21.60 -0.04 29.11
C GLY A 36 21.11 -1.47 29.24
N VAL A 37 19.92 -1.65 29.84
CA VAL A 37 19.18 -2.88 29.69
C VAL A 37 18.65 -2.86 28.26
N GLY A 38 19.41 -3.46 27.34
CA GLY A 38 18.98 -3.71 25.98
C GLY A 38 17.77 -4.62 26.02
N VAL A 39 16.57 -4.04 26.07
CA VAL A 39 15.33 -4.79 25.87
C VAL A 39 15.35 -5.22 24.40
N PRO A 40 15.42 -6.53 24.10
CA PRO A 40 15.31 -6.97 22.72
C PRO A 40 13.95 -6.50 22.18
N LEU A 41 13.96 -5.77 21.07
CA LEU A 41 12.75 -5.50 20.29
C LEU A 41 12.23 -6.85 19.80
N GLN A 42 11.39 -7.50 20.60
CA GLN A 42 10.61 -8.63 20.17
C GLN A 42 9.63 -8.12 19.12
N SER A 43 9.98 -8.41 17.87
CA SER A 43 9.12 -8.25 16.71
C SER A 43 7.76 -8.90 17.02
N THR A 44 6.74 -8.08 17.27
CA THR A 44 5.36 -8.52 17.52
C THR A 44 4.69 -8.94 16.21
N VAL A 45 5.40 -9.70 15.35
CA VAL A 45 4.78 -10.33 14.20
C VAL A 45 3.89 -11.43 14.78
N ARG A 46 2.64 -11.08 15.05
CA ARG A 46 1.59 -12.06 15.39
C ARG A 46 1.62 -13.11 14.29
N GLU A 47 1.76 -14.36 14.68
CA GLU A 47 1.69 -15.47 13.73
C GLU A 47 0.39 -15.36 12.92
N PRO A 48 0.43 -15.64 11.60
CA PRO A 48 -0.76 -15.60 10.78
C PRO A 48 -1.77 -16.58 11.36
N ILE A 49 -2.95 -16.07 11.74
CA ILE A 49 -4.04 -16.92 12.24
C ILE A 49 -4.40 -17.98 11.19
N GLU A 50 -4.20 -17.66 9.91
CA GLU A 50 -4.39 -18.58 8.78
C GLU A 50 -3.18 -18.53 7.83
N PRO A 51 -2.69 -19.69 7.34
CA PRO A 51 -1.58 -19.74 6.40
C PRO A 51 -1.93 -19.05 5.08
N MET A 52 -0.90 -18.63 4.33
CA MET A 52 -1.10 -18.16 2.96
C MET A 52 -1.62 -19.29 2.07
N PRO A 53 -2.58 -19.02 1.18
CA PRO A 53 -3.10 -20.01 0.28
C PRO A 53 -2.02 -20.37 -0.75
N LYS A 54 -2.02 -21.62 -1.21
CA LYS A 54 -1.13 -22.04 -2.28
C LYS A 54 -1.55 -21.37 -3.58
N LEU A 55 -0.80 -20.35 -3.99
CA LEU A 55 -1.02 -19.66 -5.26
C LEU A 55 -0.38 -20.45 -6.40
N SER A 56 -1.17 -20.75 -7.43
CA SER A 56 -0.66 -21.30 -8.69
C SER A 56 0.43 -20.39 -9.29
N ALA A 57 1.40 -21.01 -9.96
CA ALA A 57 2.34 -20.27 -10.79
C ALA A 57 1.54 -19.48 -11.83
N CYS A 58 1.80 -18.17 -11.90
CA CYS A 58 1.11 -17.29 -12.82
C CYS A 58 2.06 -16.18 -13.24
N THR A 59 2.20 -16.03 -14.55
CA THR A 59 3.09 -15.04 -15.18
C THR A 59 2.34 -14.47 -16.37
N PRO A 60 1.52 -13.43 -16.18
CA PRO A 60 0.96 -12.70 -17.31
C PRO A 60 2.09 -12.10 -18.15
N VAL A 61 1.97 -12.12 -19.48
CA VAL A 61 3.01 -11.65 -20.39
C VAL A 61 3.28 -10.17 -20.14
N GLY A 62 4.56 -9.78 -20.10
CA GLY A 62 4.98 -8.39 -19.87
C GLY A 62 4.74 -7.85 -18.46
N ALA A 63 4.12 -8.62 -17.57
CA ALA A 63 3.76 -8.15 -16.24
C ALA A 63 4.80 -8.55 -15.17
N LYS A 64 5.24 -7.58 -14.37
CA LYS A 64 6.10 -7.79 -13.20
C LYS A 64 5.25 -8.20 -11.99
N ALA A 65 5.61 -9.29 -11.33
CA ALA A 65 4.98 -9.70 -10.07
C ALA A 65 5.46 -8.85 -8.89
N VAL A 66 4.54 -8.57 -7.96
CA VAL A 66 4.78 -7.88 -6.69
C VAL A 66 4.19 -8.74 -5.56
N TYR A 67 4.97 -8.96 -4.51
CA TYR A 67 4.65 -9.97 -3.49
C TYR A 67 4.20 -9.40 -2.14
N HIS A 68 4.50 -8.12 -1.87
CA HIS A 68 4.02 -7.44 -0.67
C HIS A 68 3.20 -6.19 -1.02
N LEU A 69 2.25 -5.86 -0.15
CA LEU A 69 1.45 -4.65 -0.24
C LEU A 69 2.33 -3.40 -0.11
N SER A 70 3.37 -3.47 0.73
CA SER A 70 4.36 -2.39 0.91
C SER A 70 5.20 -2.09 -0.35
N ASP A 71 5.27 -3.04 -1.28
CA ASP A 71 6.03 -2.89 -2.53
C ASP A 71 5.21 -2.19 -3.63
N LEU A 72 3.91 -1.96 -3.41
CA LEU A 72 3.08 -1.16 -4.31
C LEU A 72 3.42 0.33 -4.17
N PRO A 73 3.26 1.13 -5.23
CA PRO A 73 3.35 2.57 -5.12
C PRO A 73 2.38 3.10 -4.04
N PRO A 74 2.79 4.05 -3.18
CA PRO A 74 1.94 4.55 -2.08
C PRO A 74 0.56 5.02 -2.54
N VAL A 75 0.50 5.68 -3.71
CA VAL A 75 -0.76 6.11 -4.32
C VAL A 75 -1.71 4.95 -4.64
N ALA A 76 -1.19 3.77 -5.01
CA ALA A 76 -2.01 2.59 -5.27
C ALA A 76 -2.56 2.02 -3.97
N VAL A 77 -1.73 1.95 -2.92
CA VAL A 77 -2.14 1.48 -1.58
C VAL A 77 -3.24 2.36 -1.00
N GLU A 78 -3.08 3.68 -1.04
CA GLU A 78 -4.09 4.62 -0.53
C GLU A 78 -5.41 4.53 -1.30
N ARG A 79 -5.34 4.35 -2.63
CA ARG A 79 -6.54 4.14 -3.45
C ARG A 79 -7.22 2.81 -3.16
N LEU A 80 -6.47 1.75 -2.91
CA LEU A 80 -7.00 0.45 -2.52
C LEU A 80 -7.78 0.55 -1.19
N LYS A 81 -7.17 1.14 -0.16
CA LYS A 81 -7.82 1.37 1.14
C LYS A 81 -9.07 2.25 1.01
N ALA A 82 -8.99 3.34 0.24
CA ALA A 82 -10.12 4.24 0.03
C ALA A 82 -11.28 3.57 -0.73
N PHE A 83 -10.98 2.71 -1.72
CA PHE A 83 -11.99 2.00 -2.49
C PHE A 83 -12.78 1.01 -1.63
N PHE A 84 -12.09 0.22 -0.79
CA PHE A 84 -12.73 -0.76 0.07
C PHE A 84 -13.25 -0.18 1.40
N LYS A 85 -12.86 1.05 1.75
CA LYS A 85 -13.16 1.70 3.05
C LYS A 85 -12.72 0.86 4.26
N GLU A 86 -11.71 0.03 4.07
CA GLU A 86 -11.20 -0.92 5.04
C GLU A 86 -9.68 -1.13 4.86
N GLY A 87 -9.03 -1.67 5.88
CA GLY A 87 -7.61 -1.99 5.84
C GLY A 87 -7.30 -3.23 4.99
N PHE A 88 -6.02 -3.35 4.61
CA PHE A 88 -5.45 -4.55 4.01
C PHE A 88 -4.27 -5.00 4.86
N ALA A 89 -4.26 -6.28 5.21
CA ALA A 89 -3.10 -6.96 5.73
C ALA A 89 -2.11 -7.21 4.59
N ASP A 90 -0.82 -7.19 4.89
CA ASP A 90 0.21 -7.58 3.93
C ASP A 90 0.21 -9.10 3.71
N ALA A 91 0.81 -9.57 2.61
CA ALA A 91 0.96 -10.98 2.32
C ALA A 91 1.66 -11.70 3.46
N GLY A 92 1.04 -12.80 3.89
CA GLY A 92 1.56 -13.62 4.99
C GLY A 92 1.37 -13.03 6.38
N THR A 93 0.68 -11.89 6.54
CA THR A 93 0.38 -11.35 7.87
C THR A 93 -1.00 -11.80 8.38
N ALA A 94 -1.30 -11.53 9.65
CA ALA A 94 -2.57 -11.88 10.27
C ALA A 94 -3.74 -11.08 9.67
N PHE A 95 -4.88 -11.75 9.47
CA PHE A 95 -6.14 -11.16 9.02
C PHE A 95 -7.32 -12.00 9.52
N ASN A 96 -8.52 -11.45 9.52
CA ASN A 96 -9.74 -12.17 9.88
C ASN A 96 -10.35 -12.86 8.64
N ALA A 97 -10.21 -14.18 8.55
CA ALA A 97 -10.66 -14.98 7.40
C ALA A 97 -12.16 -15.34 7.42
N THR A 98 -12.84 -15.18 8.55
CA THR A 98 -14.27 -15.49 8.70
C THR A 98 -15.04 -14.29 9.24
N ASP A 99 -16.35 -14.43 9.36
CA ASP A 99 -17.25 -13.48 10.02
C ASP A 99 -17.10 -13.48 11.54
N VAL A 100 -16.45 -14.50 12.11
CA VAL A 100 -16.06 -14.51 13.52
C VAL A 100 -14.76 -13.73 13.70
N ILE A 101 -14.89 -12.45 14.03
CA ILE A 101 -13.77 -11.56 14.32
C ILE A 101 -13.08 -12.01 15.62
N ARG A 102 -11.88 -12.60 15.49
CA ARG A 102 -11.05 -13.01 16.63
C ARG A 102 -10.21 -11.87 17.18
N ASP A 103 -9.77 -10.99 16.27
CA ASP A 103 -8.94 -9.85 16.60
C ASP A 103 -9.45 -8.62 15.82
N PRO A 104 -10.12 -7.66 16.46
CA PRO A 104 -10.67 -6.49 15.78
C PRO A 104 -9.58 -5.53 15.27
N SER A 105 -8.31 -5.72 15.65
CA SER A 105 -7.20 -4.87 15.20
C SER A 105 -6.63 -5.27 13.83
N VAL A 106 -6.95 -6.48 13.34
CA VAL A 106 -6.51 -6.95 12.01
C VAL A 106 -7.66 -6.85 10.99
N PRO A 107 -7.36 -6.54 9.71
CA PRO A 107 -8.38 -6.38 8.69
C PRO A 107 -9.00 -7.73 8.26
N GLN A 108 -10.13 -7.68 7.56
CA GLN A 108 -10.75 -8.85 6.91
C GLN A 108 -10.22 -9.11 5.49
N ARG A 109 -9.33 -8.26 4.98
CA ARG A 109 -8.69 -8.44 3.67
C ARG A 109 -7.18 -8.60 3.83
N ARG A 110 -6.62 -9.53 3.07
CA ARG A 110 -5.17 -9.75 3.01
C ARG A 110 -4.68 -9.72 1.58
N PHE A 111 -3.66 -8.92 1.33
CA PHE A 111 -2.96 -8.89 0.05
C PHE A 111 -2.29 -10.24 -0.21
N LEU A 112 -2.35 -10.72 -1.45
CA LEU A 112 -1.72 -11.99 -1.84
C LEU A 112 -0.54 -11.79 -2.77
N ARG A 113 -0.79 -11.07 -3.87
CA ARG A 113 0.16 -10.82 -4.95
C ARG A 113 -0.44 -9.75 -5.86
N ALA A 114 0.38 -8.98 -6.54
CA ALA A 114 -0.05 -8.13 -7.63
C ALA A 114 0.81 -8.36 -8.87
N TYR A 115 0.30 -7.90 -10.01
CA TYR A 115 1.08 -7.82 -11.24
C TYR A 115 0.95 -6.42 -11.84
N GLN A 116 2.05 -5.92 -12.37
CA GLN A 116 2.14 -4.62 -13.01
C GLN A 116 2.56 -4.77 -14.47
N HIS A 117 1.82 -4.15 -15.37
CA HIS A 117 2.28 -3.92 -16.74
C HIS A 117 1.98 -2.47 -17.14
N GLY A 118 3.03 -1.67 -17.36
CA GLY A 118 2.91 -0.24 -17.64
C GLY A 118 2.12 0.51 -16.56
N ASN A 119 0.99 1.10 -16.95
CA ASN A 119 0.08 1.85 -16.06
C ASN A 119 -1.00 0.97 -15.42
N LYS A 120 -0.98 -0.34 -15.62
CA LYS A 120 -2.05 -1.26 -15.19
C LYS A 120 -1.55 -2.20 -14.12
N TRP A 121 -2.45 -2.47 -13.19
CA TRP A 121 -2.21 -3.31 -12.03
C TRP A 121 -3.35 -4.29 -11.89
N ILE A 122 -3.05 -5.51 -11.48
CA ILE A 122 -4.06 -6.40 -10.92
C ILE A 122 -3.59 -6.87 -9.55
N VAL A 123 -4.45 -6.71 -8.54
CA VAL A 123 -4.15 -7.04 -7.15
C VAL A 123 -5.00 -8.24 -6.75
N TRP A 124 -4.36 -9.32 -6.34
CA TRP A 124 -5.00 -10.48 -5.75
C TRP A 124 -5.08 -10.31 -4.25
N TYR A 125 -6.22 -10.66 -3.67
CA TYR A 125 -6.44 -10.58 -2.24
C TYR A 125 -7.42 -11.63 -1.75
N GLU A 126 -7.29 -11.96 -0.47
CA GLU A 126 -8.27 -12.74 0.28
C GLU A 126 -9.25 -11.81 0.95
N HIS A 127 -10.49 -12.26 1.08
CA HIS A 127 -11.53 -11.59 1.84
C HIS A 127 -12.24 -12.60 2.73
N GLY A 128 -12.19 -12.33 4.03
CA GLY A 128 -12.98 -13.06 5.02
C GLY A 128 -14.40 -12.52 5.17
N GLY A 129 -15.24 -13.28 5.84
CA GLY A 129 -16.65 -12.96 6.09
C GLY A 129 -17.46 -14.23 6.25
N ARG A 130 -18.73 -14.22 5.83
CA ARG A 130 -19.60 -15.42 5.83
C ARG A 130 -19.06 -16.59 4.99
N GLY A 131 -17.99 -16.35 4.23
CA GLY A 131 -17.13 -17.32 3.60
C GLY A 131 -15.75 -16.72 3.36
N TYR A 132 -14.80 -17.57 3.01
CA TYR A 132 -13.47 -17.17 2.57
C TYR A 132 -13.44 -17.07 1.04
N HIS A 133 -12.98 -15.93 0.52
CA HIS A 133 -13.00 -15.64 -0.90
C HIS A 133 -11.64 -15.17 -1.42
N LEU A 134 -11.30 -15.62 -2.63
CA LEU A 134 -10.15 -15.17 -3.40
C LEU A 134 -10.60 -14.21 -4.50
N HIS A 135 -10.06 -13.01 -4.52
CA HIS A 135 -10.46 -11.97 -5.48
C HIS A 135 -9.27 -11.43 -6.24
N ALA A 136 -9.55 -10.88 -7.42
CA ALA A 136 -8.64 -9.98 -8.11
C ALA A 136 -9.31 -8.64 -8.39
N LEU A 137 -8.57 -7.55 -8.23
CA LEU A 137 -8.98 -6.18 -8.55
C LEU A 137 -8.06 -5.61 -9.62
N GLY A 138 -8.61 -5.33 -10.80
CA GLY A 138 -7.91 -4.60 -11.85
C GLY A 138 -7.92 -3.11 -11.56
N MET A 139 -6.79 -2.43 -11.73
CA MET A 139 -6.63 -0.99 -11.56
C MET A 139 -5.84 -0.40 -12.73
N ILE A 140 -6.26 0.75 -13.22
CA ILE A 140 -5.56 1.48 -14.30
C ILE A 140 -5.21 2.87 -13.81
N LYS A 141 -3.95 3.25 -13.97
CA LYS A 141 -3.46 4.61 -13.74
C LYS A 141 -3.72 5.47 -14.98
N TRP A 142 -4.53 6.51 -14.82
CA TRP A 142 -4.80 7.52 -15.82
C TRP A 142 -3.91 8.74 -15.58
N PRO A 143 -3.25 9.29 -16.61
CA PRO A 143 -2.64 10.60 -16.52
C PRO A 143 -3.75 11.65 -16.42
N ASP A 144 -3.73 12.45 -15.37
CA ASP A 144 -4.65 13.58 -15.19
C ASP A 144 -3.85 14.82 -14.77
N GLN A 145 -4.32 16.01 -15.14
CA GLN A 145 -3.72 17.30 -14.82
C GLN A 145 -3.75 17.61 -13.31
N THR A 146 -4.54 16.87 -12.55
CA THR A 146 -4.60 16.93 -11.08
C THR A 146 -3.70 15.89 -10.38
N GLY A 147 -2.94 15.10 -11.14
CA GLY A 147 -2.06 14.04 -10.65
C GLY A 147 -2.52 12.62 -11.00
N PRO A 148 -1.80 11.56 -10.57
CA PRO A 148 -2.15 10.18 -10.86
C PRO A 148 -3.55 9.80 -10.34
N LYS A 149 -4.50 9.52 -11.24
CA LYS A 149 -5.76 8.86 -10.88
C LYS A 149 -5.61 7.36 -11.09
N ILE A 150 -5.97 6.57 -10.09
CA ILE A 150 -6.05 5.11 -10.20
C ILE A 150 -7.52 4.76 -10.01
N SER A 151 -8.10 4.13 -11.03
CA SER A 151 -9.49 3.68 -11.01
C SER A 151 -9.53 2.14 -11.01
N PRO A 152 -10.32 1.51 -10.14
CA PRO A 152 -10.60 0.09 -10.27
C PRO A 152 -11.42 -0.13 -11.55
N PHE A 153 -10.94 -1.03 -12.42
CA PHE A 153 -11.54 -1.32 -13.73
C PHE A 153 -12.25 -2.68 -13.78
N GLY A 154 -12.20 -3.47 -12.70
CA GLY A 154 -12.93 -4.73 -12.65
C GLY A 154 -12.71 -5.45 -11.33
N TRP A 155 -13.82 -5.94 -10.76
CA TRP A 155 -13.79 -6.90 -9.66
C TRP A 155 -13.96 -8.30 -10.24
N PHE A 156 -12.91 -9.10 -10.14
CA PHE A 156 -12.91 -10.48 -10.58
C PHE A 156 -13.16 -11.34 -9.34
N GLY A 157 -14.40 -11.81 -9.22
CA GLY A 157 -14.95 -12.54 -8.08
C GLY A 157 -14.37 -13.94 -7.84
N GLY A 158 -14.73 -14.46 -6.66
CA GLY A 158 -14.27 -15.70 -5.99
C GLY A 158 -14.05 -16.93 -6.84
N GLY A 159 -12.84 -17.49 -6.77
CA GLY A 159 -12.53 -18.82 -7.30
C GLY A 159 -11.30 -19.43 -6.63
N ASN A 160 -10.46 -20.10 -7.41
CA ASN A 160 -9.14 -20.56 -6.99
C ASN A 160 -8.03 -19.69 -7.64
N SER A 161 -6.78 -19.91 -7.25
CA SER A 161 -5.65 -19.15 -7.81
C SER A 161 -5.50 -19.30 -9.33
N THR A 162 -5.95 -20.42 -9.92
CA THR A 162 -5.94 -20.63 -11.38
C THR A 162 -6.92 -19.69 -12.07
N ALA A 163 -8.11 -19.50 -11.52
CA ALA A 163 -9.09 -18.54 -12.02
C ALA A 163 -8.58 -17.10 -11.91
N LEU A 164 -7.92 -16.75 -10.80
CA LEU A 164 -7.26 -15.44 -10.65
C LEU A 164 -6.17 -15.24 -11.73
N CYS A 165 -5.42 -16.29 -12.06
CA CYS A 165 -4.42 -16.23 -13.13
C CYS A 165 -5.04 -16.00 -14.50
N ALA A 166 -6.10 -16.74 -14.82
CA ALA A 166 -6.83 -16.57 -16.08
C ALA A 166 -7.38 -15.14 -16.21
N ALA A 167 -7.98 -14.60 -15.14
CA ALA A 167 -8.47 -13.22 -15.09
C ALA A 167 -7.34 -12.20 -15.28
N SER A 168 -6.17 -12.45 -14.69
CA SER A 168 -5.00 -11.57 -14.83
C SER A 168 -4.49 -11.52 -16.26
N LYS A 169 -4.39 -12.67 -16.92
CA LYS A 169 -4.00 -12.75 -18.33
C LYS A 169 -5.01 -11.99 -19.20
N ALA A 170 -6.30 -12.29 -19.07
CA ALA A 170 -7.35 -11.63 -19.82
C ALA A 170 -7.37 -10.10 -19.60
N PHE A 171 -7.12 -9.64 -18.37
CA PHE A 171 -7.03 -8.21 -18.06
C PHE A 171 -5.87 -7.53 -18.80
N PHE A 172 -4.70 -8.16 -18.89
CA PHE A 172 -3.57 -7.58 -19.63
C PHE A 172 -3.68 -7.77 -21.14
N ASP A 173 -4.32 -8.84 -21.62
CA ASP A 173 -4.53 -9.09 -23.06
C ASP A 173 -5.54 -8.10 -23.67
N GLY A 174 -6.68 -7.87 -23.00
CA GLY A 174 -7.71 -6.91 -23.45
C GLY A 174 -7.27 -5.45 -23.39
N VAL A 175 -6.08 -5.20 -22.85
CA VAL A 175 -5.48 -3.89 -22.68
C VAL A 175 -4.63 -3.51 -23.88
N GLU A 176 -3.90 -4.47 -24.45
CA GLU A 176 -3.03 -4.22 -25.59
C GLU A 176 -3.87 -3.85 -26.82
N THR A 177 -5.02 -4.49 -26.99
CA THR A 177 -5.98 -4.20 -28.07
C THR A 177 -6.62 -2.81 -27.99
N SER A 178 -6.65 -2.18 -26.81
CA SER A 178 -7.23 -0.85 -26.60
C SER A 178 -6.25 0.31 -26.83
N GLN A 179 -4.94 0.03 -26.96
CA GLN A 179 -3.91 1.04 -27.16
C GLN A 179 -3.51 1.22 -28.64
N GLU A 180 -4.04 0.39 -29.55
CA GLU A 180 -3.80 0.45 -30.99
C GLU A 180 -4.94 1.13 -31.80
N MET A 181 -5.94 1.71 -31.13
CA MET A 181 -6.98 2.56 -31.74
C MET A 181 -6.83 4.02 -31.32
#